data_AF-A0A9E0D1V3-F1
#
_entry.id   AF-A0A9E0D1V3-F1
#
_cell.length_a   1.000
_cell.length_b   1.000
_cell.length_c   1.000
_cell.angle_alpha   90.00
_cell.angle_beta   90.00
_cell.angle_gamma   90.00
#
_symmetry.space_group_name_H-M   'P 1'
#
loop_
_entity.id
_entity.type
_entity.pdbx_description
1 polymer ?
#
loop_
_entity_poly.entity_id
_entity_poly.type
_entity_poly.pdbx_seq_one_letter_code
_entity_poly.pdbx_strand_id
1 'polypeptide(L)'
;MSMRTMVATVLAATLAVAAVIGGAGLDGRVGRAAAASPRFVGLAPARLLDTRSGAPTVDGAGSGAGPVGAATTIEVSVLGRGGVPRTGVAAVVLNVTATEATAVSYVTAFPGGEQQPGTSNVNLVPGATVANSVIVGVGDGTVRLFQHAGSAHLLVDVLGWFPVGSEFSAVAPQRLLDTRLGTATTDGLARAGAGVRGPATVDVAVLGNGGVPAAHVAAVAVNITAVDPTAESYVSVYPSGGPRPLASTLNVHPGTTTANMTIVPVGADGSISLYLAGGAGDFVVDVLGWFAASPWHTVLLPARLVDTRAASSTTDGRFESSGAMRGGSELHVMVAGRGGVPSTGAGTVVLNVTVVDPTEALYVTVYPSGAPRPLASNLNAGAGRNTANLVIVPVGPDGRVSIFLSGGGRAHLVVDVLGWFADDGAAPPTTSTTTTSTTTTPSSTTPSSTTVTSTSSSAPTSTSASTSTSTTSSSTTSTTTPSTTTTPSTTSTSSSTTSMPTSTSTSSTTSTTSTTSPTTSTSTT
;
A
#
# COMPACT_ATOMS: atom_id res chain seq x y z
N MET A 1 2.71 -24.31 82.09
CA MET A 1 4.12 -24.20 81.66
C MET A 1 4.54 -25.53 81.05
N SER A 2 4.62 -25.65 79.72
CA SER A 2 5.37 -26.70 78.97
C SER A 2 5.20 -26.39 77.47
N MET A 3 6.24 -25.97 76.73
CA MET A 3 7.26 -26.76 76.04
C MET A 3 6.76 -27.70 74.92
N ARG A 4 7.24 -27.39 73.71
CA ARG A 4 7.88 -28.29 72.72
C ARG A 4 7.06 -29.01 71.62
N THR A 5 7.47 -28.72 70.37
CA THR A 5 8.03 -29.66 69.35
C THR A 5 7.02 -30.56 68.60
N MET A 6 6.74 -30.38 67.28
CA MET A 6 7.52 -30.67 66.04
C MET A 6 7.04 -31.99 65.37
N VAL A 7 7.26 -32.09 64.04
CA VAL A 7 7.20 -33.29 63.15
C VAL A 7 5.79 -33.61 62.60
N ALA A 8 5.42 -33.44 61.32
CA ALA A 8 5.98 -33.77 60.00
C ALA A 8 5.61 -35.18 59.46
N THR A 9 4.95 -35.16 58.29
CA THR A 9 5.13 -36.03 57.10
C THR A 9 4.24 -37.27 56.84
N VAL A 10 3.84 -37.34 55.54
CA VAL A 10 3.53 -38.49 54.66
C VAL A 10 2.08 -38.96 54.44
N LEU A 11 1.51 -38.46 53.33
CA LEU A 11 1.02 -39.18 52.13
C LEU A 11 0.34 -40.57 52.27
N ALA A 12 -0.94 -40.66 51.85
CA ALA A 12 -1.45 -41.79 51.07
C ALA A 12 -2.75 -41.40 50.35
N ALA A 13 -2.77 -41.58 49.03
CA ALA A 13 -3.92 -41.38 48.16
C ALA A 13 -4.73 -42.68 48.03
N THR A 14 -6.06 -42.60 48.05
CA THR A 14 -6.95 -43.59 47.44
C THR A 14 -8.18 -42.91 46.82
N LEU A 15 -8.47 -43.35 45.60
CA LEU A 15 -9.49 -42.88 44.66
C LEU A 15 -10.72 -43.80 44.78
N ALA A 16 -11.95 -43.25 44.90
CA ALA A 16 -13.17 -44.01 44.56
C ALA A 16 -14.38 -43.10 44.24
N VAL A 17 -14.71 -43.15 42.94
CA VAL A 17 -15.88 -42.77 42.13
C VAL A 17 -17.27 -42.62 42.80
N ALA A 18 -17.86 -41.44 42.52
CA ALA A 18 -19.24 -41.04 42.16
C ALA A 18 -20.51 -41.69 42.76
N ALA A 19 -21.41 -40.82 43.25
CA ALA A 19 -22.86 -40.95 43.07
C ALA A 19 -23.51 -39.55 42.91
N VAL A 20 -24.34 -39.45 41.87
CA VAL A 20 -25.08 -38.28 41.37
C VAL A 20 -26.35 -38.05 42.17
N ILE A 21 -26.65 -36.80 42.58
CA ILE A 21 -28.01 -36.22 42.61
C ILE A 21 -27.91 -34.72 42.32
N GLY A 22 -28.62 -34.27 41.28
CA GLY A 22 -28.65 -32.87 40.83
C GLY A 22 -29.61 -31.97 41.62
N GLY A 23 -29.40 -30.67 41.47
CA GLY A 23 -30.28 -29.59 41.92
C GLY A 23 -29.72 -28.25 41.41
N ALA A 24 -30.57 -27.50 40.70
CA ALA A 24 -30.21 -26.52 39.68
C ALA A 24 -29.97 -25.07 40.17
N GLY A 25 -29.29 -24.30 39.31
CA GLY A 25 -29.25 -22.82 39.29
C GLY A 25 -28.17 -22.25 40.20
N LEU A 26 -27.17 -21.48 39.74
CA LEU A 26 -27.17 -20.39 38.78
C LEU A 26 -25.80 -20.37 38.09
N ASP A 27 -25.73 -20.76 36.81
CA ASP A 27 -24.49 -20.72 36.05
C ASP A 27 -24.27 -19.27 35.59
N GLY A 28 -23.55 -18.50 36.42
CA GLY A 28 -22.95 -17.23 36.05
C GLY A 28 -21.90 -17.46 34.97
N ARG A 29 -22.36 -17.72 33.74
CA ARG A 29 -21.50 -17.65 32.56
C ARG A 29 -21.20 -16.18 32.35
N VAL A 30 -20.05 -15.77 32.89
CA VAL A 30 -19.29 -14.67 32.33
C VAL A 30 -19.24 -14.97 30.83
N GLY A 31 -19.98 -14.21 30.04
CA GLY A 31 -19.86 -14.25 28.59
C GLY A 31 -18.41 -13.90 28.31
N ARG A 32 -17.58 -14.91 28.06
CA ARG A 32 -16.27 -14.71 27.48
C ARG A 32 -16.58 -14.07 26.14
N ALA A 33 -16.42 -12.74 26.06
CA ALA A 33 -16.40 -12.04 24.79
C ALA A 33 -15.53 -12.88 23.86
N ALA A 34 -16.10 -13.29 22.73
CA ALA A 34 -15.36 -14.04 21.72
C ALA A 34 -14.05 -13.29 21.50
N ALA A 35 -12.92 -13.97 21.69
CA ALA A 35 -11.64 -13.38 21.38
C ALA A 35 -11.72 -12.91 19.92
N ALA A 36 -11.59 -11.60 19.71
CA ALA A 36 -11.51 -11.05 18.36
C ALA A 36 -10.45 -11.86 17.60
N SER A 37 -10.83 -12.37 16.44
CA SER A 37 -9.94 -13.18 15.61
C SER A 37 -8.63 -12.43 15.36
N PRO A 38 -7.48 -13.12 15.24
CA PRO A 38 -6.24 -12.45 14.89
C PRO A 38 -6.43 -11.72 13.54
N ARG A 39 -6.28 -10.40 13.56
CA ARG A 39 -6.37 -9.49 12.40
C ARG A 39 -5.11 -8.64 12.35
N PHE A 40 -4.86 -7.97 11.24
CA PHE A 40 -3.82 -6.95 11.16
C PHE A 40 -3.94 -5.92 12.30
N VAL A 41 -2.81 -5.64 12.97
CA VAL A 41 -2.72 -4.60 14.01
C VAL A 41 -1.86 -3.46 13.48
N GLY A 42 -2.51 -2.34 13.14
CA GLY A 42 -1.86 -1.11 12.72
C GLY A 42 -1.20 -0.39 13.90
N LEU A 43 -0.02 0.16 13.67
CA LEU A 43 0.76 0.89 14.68
C LEU A 43 1.02 2.32 14.22
N ALA A 44 1.13 3.24 15.19
CA ALA A 44 1.79 4.52 14.90
C ALA A 44 3.24 4.23 14.48
N PRO A 45 3.74 4.81 13.37
CA PRO A 45 5.07 4.49 12.87
C PRO A 45 6.17 4.68 13.92
N ALA A 46 7.00 3.65 14.09
CA ALA A 46 8.00 3.58 15.14
C ALA A 46 9.37 3.16 14.58
N ARG A 47 10.43 3.94 14.85
CA ARG A 47 11.77 3.66 14.33
C ARG A 47 12.50 2.58 15.11
N LEU A 48 12.75 1.43 14.48
CA LEU A 48 13.48 0.29 15.06
C LEU A 48 14.99 0.34 14.78
N LEU A 49 15.38 0.95 13.67
CA LEU A 49 16.77 1.08 13.24
C LEU A 49 16.99 2.45 12.59
N ASP A 50 18.07 3.12 12.95
CA ASP A 50 18.61 4.26 12.19
C ASP A 50 20.14 4.20 12.28
N THR A 51 20.77 3.76 11.20
CA THR A 51 22.23 3.59 11.19
C THR A 51 23.00 4.91 11.15
N ARG A 52 22.33 6.06 11.00
CA ARG A 52 22.97 7.38 11.01
C ARG A 52 23.36 7.79 12.43
N SER A 53 24.48 8.49 12.55
CA SER A 53 24.98 8.96 13.84
C SER A 53 23.97 9.88 14.55
N GLY A 54 23.71 9.62 15.83
CA GLY A 54 22.83 10.45 16.68
C GLY A 54 21.34 10.37 16.37
N ALA A 55 20.91 9.49 15.46
CA ALA A 55 19.50 9.38 15.08
C ALA A 55 18.70 8.53 16.10
N PRO A 56 17.56 9.01 16.62
CA PRO A 56 16.82 8.31 17.65
C PRO A 56 16.08 7.09 17.09
N THR A 57 16.07 6.00 17.86
CA THR A 57 15.17 4.86 17.70
C THR A 57 14.24 4.78 18.92
N VAL A 58 13.19 3.95 18.86
CA VAL A 58 12.17 3.86 19.92
C VAL A 58 12.70 3.55 21.32
N ASP A 59 13.86 2.91 21.41
CA ASP A 59 14.50 2.45 22.64
C ASP A 59 16.02 2.69 22.68
N GLY A 60 16.55 3.47 21.72
CA GLY A 60 17.98 3.70 21.54
C GLY A 60 18.75 2.53 20.91
N ALA A 61 18.17 1.33 20.83
CA ALA A 61 18.82 0.19 20.17
C ALA A 61 18.78 0.35 18.64
N GLY A 62 19.86 -0.04 17.97
CA GLY A 62 19.99 0.09 16.51
C GLY A 62 20.21 1.54 16.03
N SER A 63 20.62 2.45 16.92
CA SER A 63 21.01 3.82 16.57
C SER A 63 22.50 3.90 16.25
N GLY A 64 22.86 4.64 15.19
CA GLY A 64 24.23 5.12 14.98
C GLY A 64 25.28 4.06 14.66
N ALA A 65 24.88 2.89 14.16
CA ALA A 65 25.80 1.80 13.83
C ALA A 65 26.75 2.09 12.65
N GLY A 66 26.53 3.17 11.91
CA GLY A 66 27.27 3.49 10.68
C GLY A 66 26.69 2.82 9.44
N PRO A 67 27.11 3.24 8.24
CA PRO A 67 26.56 2.72 7.00
C PRO A 67 26.84 1.22 6.85
N VAL A 68 25.86 0.47 6.37
CA VAL A 68 25.99 -0.96 6.10
C VAL A 68 26.78 -1.14 4.81
N GLY A 69 27.88 -1.91 4.87
CA GLY A 69 28.77 -2.15 3.75
C GLY A 69 28.28 -3.21 2.75
N ALA A 70 29.09 -3.45 1.73
CA ALA A 70 28.76 -4.35 0.63
C ALA A 70 28.64 -5.80 1.11
N ALA A 71 27.77 -6.55 0.46
CA ALA A 71 27.51 -7.96 0.75
C ALA A 71 27.28 -8.26 2.25
N THR A 72 26.70 -7.32 2.97
CA THR A 72 26.53 -7.41 4.43
C THR A 72 25.07 -7.63 4.78
N THR A 73 24.80 -8.59 5.65
CA THR A 73 23.49 -8.78 6.28
C THR A 73 23.53 -8.25 7.70
N ILE A 74 22.56 -7.42 8.06
CA ILE A 74 22.32 -6.99 9.44
C ILE A 74 20.99 -7.56 9.93
N GLU A 75 20.89 -7.79 11.24
CA GLU A 75 19.66 -8.25 11.88
C GLU A 75 18.97 -7.10 12.61
N VAL A 76 17.65 -7.04 12.47
CA VAL A 76 16.80 -6.08 13.16
C VAL A 76 15.86 -6.86 14.07
N SER A 77 16.07 -6.78 15.38
CA SER A 77 15.10 -7.30 16.34
C SER A 77 13.80 -6.52 16.22
N VAL A 78 12.69 -7.22 16.00
CA VAL A 78 11.36 -6.62 15.84
C VAL A 78 10.42 -6.95 16.99
N LEU A 79 10.52 -8.16 17.56
CA LEU A 79 9.63 -8.58 18.64
C LEU A 79 9.87 -7.79 19.93
N GLY A 80 8.79 -7.36 20.57
CA GLY A 80 8.84 -6.58 21.81
C GLY A 80 9.25 -5.11 21.64
N ARG A 81 9.37 -4.61 20.41
CA ARG A 81 9.79 -3.23 20.10
C ARG A 81 8.73 -2.50 19.28
N GLY A 82 8.63 -1.18 19.46
CA GLY A 82 7.78 -0.32 18.63
C GLY A 82 6.29 -0.69 18.60
N GLY A 83 5.76 -1.39 19.62
CA GLY A 83 4.37 -1.85 19.67
C GLY A 83 4.14 -3.29 19.17
N VAL A 84 5.17 -3.96 18.66
CA VAL A 84 5.10 -5.38 18.26
C VAL A 84 5.21 -6.28 19.50
N PRO A 85 4.32 -7.26 19.69
CA PRO A 85 4.41 -8.21 20.80
C PRO A 85 5.68 -9.07 20.80
N ARG A 86 5.98 -9.72 21.94
CA ARG A 86 7.11 -10.67 22.05
C ARG A 86 6.82 -12.06 21.46
N THR A 87 5.56 -12.40 21.26
CA THR A 87 5.10 -13.72 20.79
C THR A 87 3.85 -13.56 19.93
N GLY A 88 3.50 -14.60 19.16
CA GLY A 88 2.26 -14.62 18.39
C GLY A 88 2.25 -13.73 17.15
N VAL A 89 3.41 -13.28 16.68
CA VAL A 89 3.58 -12.47 15.47
C VAL A 89 4.03 -13.36 14.32
N ALA A 90 3.29 -13.35 13.21
CA ALA A 90 3.65 -14.07 12.00
C ALA A 90 4.47 -13.21 11.03
N ALA A 91 4.10 -11.94 10.88
CA ALA A 91 4.77 -11.01 9.97
C ALA A 91 4.68 -9.58 10.50
N VAL A 92 5.59 -8.73 10.02
CA VAL A 92 5.60 -7.29 10.29
C VAL A 92 5.49 -6.50 9.00
N VAL A 93 4.83 -5.34 9.08
CA VAL A 93 4.85 -4.33 8.03
C VAL A 93 5.92 -3.31 8.39
N LEU A 94 6.88 -3.13 7.51
CA LEU A 94 7.98 -2.20 7.66
C LEU A 94 7.93 -1.16 6.54
N ASN A 95 8.49 0.01 6.83
CA ASN A 95 9.01 0.90 5.82
C ASN A 95 10.54 0.90 5.94
N VAL A 96 11.21 0.42 4.90
CA VAL A 96 12.68 0.35 4.84
C VAL A 96 13.16 1.50 3.98
N THR A 97 13.98 2.36 4.57
CA THR A 97 14.62 3.47 3.86
C THR A 97 16.13 3.25 3.80
N ALA A 98 16.70 3.45 2.62
CA ALA A 98 18.14 3.46 2.41
C ALA A 98 18.56 4.83 1.87
N THR A 99 19.65 5.38 2.39
CA THR A 99 20.14 6.71 2.03
C THR A 99 21.65 6.74 1.94
N GLU A 100 22.18 7.76 1.26
CA GLU A 100 23.63 7.99 1.11
C GLU A 100 24.34 6.76 0.52
N ALA A 101 23.68 6.11 -0.45
CA ALA A 101 24.26 4.97 -1.14
C ALA A 101 25.53 5.39 -1.89
N THR A 102 26.58 4.57 -1.87
CA THR A 102 27.85 4.86 -2.56
C THR A 102 27.99 4.13 -3.90
N ALA A 103 27.07 3.21 -4.21
CA ALA A 103 27.05 2.45 -5.46
C ALA A 103 25.61 2.17 -5.91
N VAL A 104 25.43 1.77 -7.17
CA VAL A 104 24.18 1.11 -7.61
C VAL A 104 24.05 -0.19 -6.81
N SER A 105 22.93 -0.35 -6.11
CA SER A 105 22.78 -1.39 -5.10
C SER A 105 21.31 -1.72 -4.84
N TYR A 106 21.07 -2.69 -3.98
CA TYR A 106 19.75 -2.98 -3.45
C TYR A 106 19.80 -3.51 -2.02
N VAL A 107 18.67 -3.40 -1.32
CA VAL A 107 18.41 -3.99 -0.01
C VAL A 107 17.39 -5.11 -0.15
N THR A 108 17.67 -6.27 0.45
CA THR A 108 16.73 -7.40 0.56
C THR A 108 16.28 -7.54 2.00
N ALA A 109 14.96 -7.60 2.22
CA ALA A 109 14.35 -7.84 3.51
C ALA A 109 13.74 -9.24 3.56
N PHE A 110 14.05 -10.01 4.61
CA PHE A 110 13.64 -11.41 4.70
C PHE A 110 13.64 -11.92 6.16
N PRO A 111 12.96 -13.02 6.49
CA PRO A 111 12.86 -13.49 7.88
C PRO A 111 14.22 -13.87 8.49
N GLY A 112 14.37 -13.65 9.80
CA GLY A 112 15.49 -14.17 10.59
C GLY A 112 15.64 -15.69 10.49
N GLY A 113 16.87 -16.20 10.54
CA GLY A 113 17.14 -17.64 10.44
C GLY A 113 16.91 -18.31 9.07
N GLU A 114 16.30 -17.62 8.09
CA GLU A 114 16.09 -18.17 6.73
C GLU A 114 17.31 -17.96 5.82
N GLN A 115 17.36 -18.59 4.64
CA GLN A 115 18.39 -18.26 3.64
C GLN A 115 18.02 -16.97 2.92
N GLN A 116 19.02 -16.19 2.50
CA GLN A 116 18.77 -14.96 1.74
C GLN A 116 18.10 -15.30 0.40
N PRO A 117 16.92 -14.75 0.10
CA PRO A 117 16.28 -14.94 -1.19
C PRO A 117 16.96 -14.10 -2.27
N GLY A 118 16.78 -14.48 -3.54
CA GLY A 118 17.30 -13.73 -4.69
C GLY A 118 16.54 -12.45 -5.03
N THR A 119 15.72 -11.90 -4.12
CA THR A 119 14.79 -10.78 -4.33
C THR A 119 15.42 -9.43 -3.95
N SER A 120 14.75 -8.31 -4.25
CA SER A 120 15.17 -6.97 -3.80
C SER A 120 13.97 -6.12 -3.41
N ASN A 121 14.06 -5.34 -2.34
CA ASN A 121 12.98 -4.46 -1.87
C ASN A 121 13.28 -2.98 -2.12
N VAL A 122 14.51 -2.52 -1.87
CA VAL A 122 14.89 -1.10 -2.07
C VAL A 122 16.02 -1.05 -3.07
N ASN A 123 15.82 -0.37 -4.20
CA ASN A 123 16.83 -0.23 -5.25
C ASN A 123 17.43 1.18 -5.22
N LEU A 124 18.76 1.25 -5.29
CA LEU A 124 19.54 2.44 -4.96
C LEU A 124 20.46 2.82 -6.11
N VAL A 125 20.62 4.11 -6.33
CA VAL A 125 21.73 4.69 -7.10
C VAL A 125 22.54 5.60 -6.17
N PRO A 126 23.81 5.91 -6.49
CA PRO A 126 24.64 6.74 -5.61
C PRO A 126 23.98 8.07 -5.24
N GLY A 127 24.01 8.41 -3.95
CA GLY A 127 23.44 9.64 -3.40
C GLY A 127 21.91 9.68 -3.27
N ALA A 128 21.18 8.66 -3.72
CA ALA A 128 19.72 8.61 -3.60
C ALA A 128 19.28 8.24 -2.16
N THR A 129 18.12 8.77 -1.78
CA THR A 129 17.33 8.32 -0.63
C THR A 129 16.07 7.65 -1.16
N VAL A 130 15.88 6.37 -0.84
CA VAL A 130 14.75 5.56 -1.35
C VAL A 130 14.08 4.85 -0.19
N ALA A 131 12.75 4.90 -0.15
CA ALA A 131 11.94 4.13 0.79
C ALA A 131 11.02 3.19 0.02
N ASN A 132 10.79 2.00 0.57
CA ASN A 132 9.76 1.08 0.10
C ASN A 132 9.08 0.39 1.29
N SER A 133 7.78 0.16 1.18
CA SER A 133 7.05 -0.67 2.16
C SER A 133 7.35 -2.15 1.95
N VAL A 134 7.44 -2.91 3.03
CA VAL A 134 7.74 -4.34 3.01
C VAL A 134 6.84 -5.07 4.00
N ILE A 135 6.26 -6.19 3.58
CA ILE A 135 5.70 -7.19 4.50
C ILE A 135 6.67 -8.36 4.54
N VAL A 136 7.09 -8.74 5.74
CA VAL A 136 8.10 -9.79 5.93
C VAL A 136 7.73 -10.65 7.13
N GLY A 137 7.88 -11.97 6.98
CA GLY A 137 7.73 -12.91 8.09
C GLY A 137 8.72 -12.61 9.21
N VAL A 138 8.32 -12.88 10.46
CA VAL A 138 9.24 -12.81 11.59
C VAL A 138 9.79 -14.21 11.84
N GLY A 139 11.10 -14.38 11.66
CA GLY A 139 11.77 -15.66 11.84
C GLY A 139 12.05 -15.96 13.31
N ASP A 140 13.32 -16.07 13.67
CA ASP A 140 13.84 -16.20 15.05
C ASP A 140 13.61 -14.97 15.97
N GLY A 141 12.60 -14.16 15.67
CA GLY A 141 12.31 -12.89 16.33
C GLY A 141 12.93 -11.66 15.67
N THR A 142 13.66 -11.87 14.58
CA THR A 142 14.32 -10.82 13.80
C THR A 142 13.85 -10.76 12.35
N VAL A 143 14.18 -9.63 11.72
CA VAL A 143 14.16 -9.43 10.27
C VAL A 143 15.58 -9.18 9.77
N ARG A 144 15.91 -9.89 8.69
CA ARG A 144 17.07 -9.86 7.81
C ARG A 144 17.16 -8.63 6.91
N LEU A 145 18.21 -7.80 6.93
CA LEU A 145 18.46 -6.82 5.84
C LEU A 145 19.82 -7.07 5.19
N PHE A 146 19.83 -7.47 3.92
CA PHE A 146 21.03 -7.63 3.12
C PHE A 146 21.28 -6.42 2.24
N GLN A 147 22.47 -5.84 2.31
CA GLN A 147 22.98 -4.77 1.47
C GLN A 147 23.89 -5.39 0.40
N HIS A 148 23.59 -5.18 -0.88
CA HIS A 148 24.28 -5.85 -1.98
C HIS A 148 25.67 -5.29 -2.30
N ALA A 149 25.74 -4.00 -2.66
CA ALA A 149 26.95 -3.36 -3.17
C ALA A 149 27.15 -1.96 -2.59
N GLY A 150 28.41 -1.50 -2.54
CA GLY A 150 28.77 -0.21 -1.93
C GLY A 150 28.42 -0.18 -0.45
N SER A 151 28.08 0.99 0.06
CA SER A 151 27.58 1.20 1.42
C SER A 151 26.35 2.09 1.40
N ALA A 152 25.46 1.94 2.38
CA ALA A 152 24.30 2.81 2.57
C ALA A 152 23.88 2.86 4.03
N HIS A 153 23.31 3.97 4.45
CA HIS A 153 22.59 4.05 5.72
C HIS A 153 21.21 3.41 5.58
N LEU A 154 20.87 2.50 6.48
CA LEU A 154 19.56 1.87 6.57
C LEU A 154 18.76 2.41 7.76
N LEU A 155 17.47 2.63 7.51
CA LEU A 155 16.46 3.03 8.49
C LEU A 155 15.28 2.06 8.36
N VAL A 156 14.71 1.66 9.51
CA VAL A 156 13.57 0.75 9.55
C VAL A 156 12.53 1.30 10.50
N ASP A 157 11.36 1.60 9.95
CA ASP A 157 10.18 2.00 10.71
C ASP A 157 9.15 0.87 10.67
N VAL A 158 8.60 0.47 11.82
CA VAL A 158 7.51 -0.51 11.89
C VAL A 158 6.15 0.20 11.83
N LEU A 159 5.25 -0.34 11.01
CA LEU A 159 3.92 0.23 10.72
C LEU A 159 2.78 -0.64 11.26
N GLY A 160 3.05 -1.90 11.57
CA GLY A 160 2.05 -2.84 12.05
C GLY A 160 2.54 -4.27 11.99
N TRP A 161 1.69 -5.20 12.41
CA TRP A 161 2.01 -6.63 12.44
C TRP A 161 0.78 -7.50 12.21
N PHE A 162 1.03 -8.70 11.69
CA PHE A 162 0.06 -9.76 11.50
C PHE A 162 0.24 -10.81 12.59
N PRO A 163 -0.79 -11.13 13.37
CA PRO A 163 -0.72 -12.24 14.30
C PRO A 163 -0.69 -13.59 13.57
N VAL A 164 -0.17 -14.60 14.27
CA VAL A 164 -0.29 -15.99 13.83
C VAL A 164 -1.76 -16.37 13.67
N GLY A 165 -2.11 -16.94 12.51
CA GLY A 165 -3.47 -17.34 12.18
C GLY A 165 -4.37 -16.22 11.66
N SER A 166 -3.83 -15.03 11.39
CA SER A 166 -4.56 -13.96 10.69
C SER A 166 -4.80 -14.30 9.21
N GLU A 167 -5.54 -13.44 8.53
CA GLU A 167 -5.86 -13.55 7.09
C GLU A 167 -4.64 -13.59 6.17
N PHE A 168 -3.49 -13.09 6.64
CA PHE A 168 -2.27 -12.99 5.87
C PHE A 168 -1.35 -14.17 6.15
N SER A 169 -0.96 -14.85 5.08
CA SER A 169 0.08 -15.87 5.11
C SER A 169 1.33 -15.31 4.42
N ALA A 170 2.36 -15.07 5.22
CA ALA A 170 3.68 -14.74 4.71
C ALA A 170 4.27 -15.95 3.98
N VAL A 171 5.02 -15.69 2.91
CA VAL A 171 5.88 -16.69 2.27
C VAL A 171 7.31 -16.18 2.28
N ALA A 172 8.29 -17.08 2.30
CA ALA A 172 9.67 -16.71 1.99
C ALA A 172 9.70 -16.09 0.58
N PRO A 173 10.25 -14.88 0.36
CA PRO A 173 10.11 -14.19 -0.92
C PRO A 173 10.46 -15.06 -2.13
N GLN A 174 9.54 -15.18 -3.08
CA GLN A 174 9.70 -16.00 -4.30
C GLN A 174 9.53 -15.15 -5.55
N ARG A 175 10.25 -15.49 -6.63
CA ARG A 175 10.18 -14.76 -7.89
C ARG A 175 9.16 -15.39 -8.84
N LEU A 176 8.06 -14.69 -9.09
CA LEU A 176 7.00 -15.10 -10.00
C LEU A 176 7.24 -14.68 -11.46
N LEU A 177 7.91 -13.54 -11.67
CA LEU A 177 8.25 -13.04 -13.00
C LEU A 177 9.66 -12.47 -13.00
N ASP A 178 10.40 -12.73 -14.06
CA ASP A 178 11.63 -12.03 -14.43
C ASP A 178 11.68 -11.97 -15.97
N THR A 179 11.51 -10.79 -16.56
CA THR A 179 11.54 -10.67 -18.03
C THR A 179 12.94 -10.52 -18.61
N ARG A 180 13.95 -10.37 -17.73
CA ARG A 180 15.35 -10.18 -18.14
C ARG A 180 15.86 -11.43 -18.85
N LEU A 181 16.86 -11.23 -19.70
CA LEU A 181 17.47 -12.35 -20.44
C LEU A 181 18.27 -13.25 -19.48
N GLY A 182 18.02 -14.56 -19.54
CA GLY A 182 18.84 -15.58 -18.86
C GLY A 182 18.51 -15.81 -17.38
N THR A 183 17.43 -15.25 -16.86
CA THR A 183 16.97 -15.44 -15.47
C THR A 183 15.87 -16.51 -15.40
N ALA A 184 15.96 -17.42 -14.43
CA ALA A 184 14.91 -18.38 -14.13
C ALA A 184 14.01 -17.86 -13.00
N THR A 185 12.71 -18.10 -13.10
CA THR A 185 11.70 -17.86 -12.05
C THR A 185 11.48 -19.12 -11.20
N THR A 186 10.72 -19.00 -10.10
CA THR A 186 10.48 -20.10 -9.15
C THR A 186 9.79 -21.32 -9.79
N ASP A 187 9.00 -21.14 -10.84
CA ASP A 187 8.35 -22.22 -11.62
C ASP A 187 9.27 -22.84 -12.69
N GLY A 188 10.53 -22.36 -12.80
CA GLY A 188 11.48 -22.79 -13.81
C GLY A 188 11.18 -22.27 -15.22
N LEU A 189 10.14 -21.44 -15.39
CA LEU A 189 9.76 -20.87 -16.69
C LEU A 189 10.55 -19.59 -16.95
N ALA A 190 11.64 -19.68 -17.70
CA ALA A 190 12.31 -18.48 -18.18
C ALA A 190 11.36 -17.66 -19.08
N ARG A 191 10.87 -16.50 -18.61
CA ARG A 191 10.27 -15.48 -19.47
C ARG A 191 11.38 -14.60 -20.06
N ALA A 192 12.33 -15.22 -20.76
CA ALA A 192 13.55 -14.55 -21.17
C ALA A 192 13.38 -13.73 -22.48
N GLY A 193 13.68 -12.43 -22.40
CA GLY A 193 14.52 -11.78 -23.42
C GLY A 193 13.91 -10.69 -24.31
N ALA A 194 12.61 -10.41 -24.24
CA ALA A 194 12.01 -9.33 -25.05
C ALA A 194 11.85 -8.00 -24.30
N GLY A 195 11.89 -8.04 -22.96
CA GLY A 195 11.38 -6.97 -22.10
C GLY A 195 9.89 -6.71 -22.35
N VAL A 196 9.36 -5.69 -21.69
CA VAL A 196 8.01 -5.16 -21.91
C VAL A 196 8.13 -3.86 -22.66
N ARG A 197 7.33 -3.69 -23.73
CA ARG A 197 7.30 -2.47 -24.55
C ARG A 197 5.92 -1.85 -24.49
N GLY A 198 5.82 -0.72 -23.80
CA GLY A 198 4.58 0.02 -23.58
C GLY A 198 4.06 0.73 -24.85
N PRO A 199 2.74 0.95 -24.97
CA PRO A 199 1.70 0.54 -24.02
C PRO A 199 1.44 -0.97 -24.10
N ALA A 200 1.61 -1.69 -22.99
CA ALA A 200 1.47 -3.15 -22.95
C ALA A 200 1.05 -3.64 -21.56
N THR A 201 0.35 -4.77 -21.54
CA THR A 201 -0.03 -5.48 -20.32
C THR A 201 0.68 -6.84 -20.30
N VAL A 202 1.21 -7.21 -19.14
CA VAL A 202 1.76 -8.53 -18.86
C VAL A 202 0.97 -9.18 -17.73
N ASP A 203 0.45 -10.38 -17.99
CA ASP A 203 -0.22 -11.17 -16.97
C ASP A 203 0.78 -12.10 -16.27
N VAL A 204 0.68 -12.13 -14.95
CA VAL A 204 1.50 -12.94 -14.04
C VAL A 204 0.59 -13.90 -13.30
N ALA A 205 0.75 -15.19 -13.55
CA ALA A 205 0.03 -16.22 -12.81
C ALA A 205 0.52 -16.24 -11.37
N VAL A 206 -0.40 -16.10 -10.42
CA VAL A 206 -0.05 -16.06 -8.99
C VAL A 206 -0.59 -17.28 -8.25
N LEU A 207 -1.79 -17.78 -8.57
CA LEU A 207 -2.33 -18.96 -7.90
C LEU A 207 -1.50 -20.20 -8.24
N GLY A 208 -1.23 -21.01 -7.21
CA GLY A 208 -0.43 -22.23 -7.32
C GLY A 208 1.07 -22.01 -7.52
N ASN A 209 1.56 -20.76 -7.45
CA ASN A 209 2.96 -20.40 -7.69
C ASN A 209 3.58 -19.70 -6.48
N GLY A 210 4.89 -19.86 -6.29
CA GLY A 210 5.66 -19.11 -5.28
C GLY A 210 5.14 -19.21 -3.83
N GLY A 211 4.51 -20.32 -3.46
CA GLY A 211 3.92 -20.52 -2.13
C GLY A 211 2.48 -20.01 -1.97
N VAL A 212 1.87 -19.46 -3.03
CA VAL A 212 0.47 -19.06 -3.06
C VAL A 212 -0.42 -20.28 -3.39
N PRO A 213 -1.48 -20.55 -2.62
CA PRO A 213 -2.42 -21.64 -2.91
C PRO A 213 -3.09 -21.51 -4.28
N ALA A 214 -3.57 -22.63 -4.82
CA ALA A 214 -4.29 -22.66 -6.10
C ALA A 214 -5.72 -22.12 -6.01
N ALA A 215 -6.27 -21.92 -4.81
CA ALA A 215 -7.64 -21.45 -4.56
C ALA A 215 -7.74 -20.74 -3.21
N HIS A 216 -8.87 -20.06 -2.96
CA HIS A 216 -9.20 -19.35 -1.71
C HIS A 216 -8.25 -18.18 -1.37
N VAL A 217 -7.60 -17.62 -2.37
CA VAL A 217 -6.78 -16.41 -2.26
C VAL A 217 -7.58 -15.22 -2.77
N ALA A 218 -7.74 -14.19 -1.94
CA ALA A 218 -8.42 -12.95 -2.31
C ALA A 218 -7.44 -11.94 -2.93
N ALA A 219 -6.23 -11.86 -2.40
CA ALA A 219 -5.20 -10.91 -2.84
C ALA A 219 -3.80 -11.44 -2.58
N VAL A 220 -2.81 -10.88 -3.27
CA VAL A 220 -1.39 -11.15 -3.06
C VAL A 220 -0.65 -9.87 -2.69
N ALA A 221 0.33 -9.99 -1.78
CA ALA A 221 1.32 -8.96 -1.53
C ALA A 221 2.55 -9.22 -2.39
N VAL A 222 2.87 -8.30 -3.29
CA VAL A 222 3.95 -8.45 -4.27
C VAL A 222 4.84 -7.22 -4.28
N ASN A 223 6.14 -7.43 -4.50
CA ASN A 223 7.09 -6.39 -4.83
C ASN A 223 7.32 -6.38 -6.34
N ILE A 224 7.06 -5.24 -6.98
CA ILE A 224 7.24 -5.05 -8.42
C ILE A 224 8.47 -4.21 -8.63
N THR A 225 9.40 -4.68 -9.46
CA THR A 225 10.61 -3.95 -9.83
C THR A 225 10.64 -3.73 -11.34
N ALA A 226 10.80 -2.48 -11.76
CA ALA A 226 11.12 -2.12 -13.14
C ALA A 226 12.63 -1.94 -13.29
N VAL A 227 13.21 -2.62 -14.27
CA VAL A 227 14.64 -2.63 -14.57
C VAL A 227 14.86 -2.02 -15.96
N ASP A 228 15.91 -1.22 -16.09
CA ASP A 228 16.33 -0.55 -17.34
C ASP A 228 15.18 0.10 -18.14
N PRO A 229 14.30 0.91 -17.50
CA PRO A 229 13.27 1.63 -18.23
C PRO A 229 13.90 2.60 -19.25
N THR A 230 13.29 2.74 -20.42
CA THR A 230 13.80 3.60 -21.51
C THR A 230 13.11 4.96 -21.59
N ALA A 231 12.04 5.18 -20.84
CA ALA A 231 11.29 6.44 -20.82
C ALA A 231 10.65 6.69 -19.44
N GLU A 232 10.37 7.96 -19.15
CA GLU A 232 9.48 8.37 -18.07
C GLU A 232 8.10 7.75 -18.26
N SER A 233 7.62 6.98 -17.28
CA SER A 233 6.40 6.20 -17.42
C SER A 233 5.85 5.77 -16.05
N TYR A 234 4.80 4.96 -16.07
CA TYR A 234 4.28 4.31 -14.88
C TYR A 234 3.78 2.90 -15.16
N VAL A 235 3.73 2.11 -14.09
CA VAL A 235 3.14 0.76 -14.06
C VAL A 235 1.88 0.79 -13.20
N SER A 236 0.79 0.25 -13.71
CA SER A 236 -0.43 -0.04 -12.94
C SER A 236 -0.58 -1.54 -12.74
N VAL A 237 -0.80 -1.96 -11.51
CA VAL A 237 -1.03 -3.37 -11.14
C VAL A 237 -2.48 -3.56 -10.71
N TYR A 238 -3.15 -4.56 -11.25
CA TYR A 238 -4.59 -4.79 -11.04
C TYR A 238 -4.95 -6.27 -11.28
N PRO A 239 -6.10 -6.77 -10.79
CA PRO A 239 -6.56 -8.12 -11.11
C PRO A 239 -6.75 -8.29 -12.62
N SER A 240 -6.21 -9.37 -13.18
CA SER A 240 -6.42 -9.73 -14.59
C SER A 240 -7.90 -9.95 -14.90
N GLY A 241 -8.28 -9.61 -16.14
CA GLY A 241 -9.68 -9.55 -16.57
C GLY A 241 -10.51 -8.39 -15.99
N GLY A 242 -9.96 -7.63 -15.03
CA GLY A 242 -10.59 -6.43 -14.46
C GLY A 242 -10.28 -5.15 -15.24
N PRO A 243 -11.02 -4.05 -14.98
CA PRO A 243 -10.71 -2.75 -15.56
C PRO A 243 -9.40 -2.21 -14.96
N ARG A 244 -8.53 -1.69 -15.82
CA ARG A 244 -7.28 -1.03 -15.39
C ARG A 244 -7.62 0.25 -14.58
N PRO A 245 -7.08 0.41 -13.37
CA PRO A 245 -7.28 1.62 -12.56
C PRO A 245 -6.47 2.79 -13.11
N LEU A 246 -6.84 4.01 -12.69
CA LEU A 246 -6.04 5.22 -12.96
C LEU A 246 -4.80 5.35 -12.07
N ALA A 247 -4.69 4.54 -11.02
CA ALA A 247 -3.59 4.57 -10.06
C ALA A 247 -2.30 4.01 -10.65
N SER A 248 -1.18 4.71 -10.45
CA SER A 248 0.16 4.18 -10.71
C SER A 248 0.67 3.46 -9.47
N THR A 249 0.96 2.17 -9.61
CA THR A 249 1.66 1.41 -8.56
C THR A 249 3.13 1.79 -8.51
N LEU A 250 3.79 1.97 -9.66
CA LEU A 250 5.21 2.29 -9.73
C LEU A 250 5.44 3.39 -10.77
N ASN A 251 6.22 4.41 -10.44
CA ASN A 251 6.70 5.40 -11.41
C ASN A 251 8.12 5.00 -11.83
N VAL A 252 8.41 5.04 -13.13
CA VAL A 252 9.67 4.55 -13.68
C VAL A 252 10.39 5.66 -14.43
N HIS A 253 11.72 5.71 -14.25
CA HIS A 253 12.59 6.75 -14.77
C HIS A 253 13.80 6.12 -15.48
N PRO A 254 14.21 6.63 -16.65
CA PRO A 254 15.38 6.12 -17.35
C PRO A 254 16.64 6.08 -16.47
N GLY A 255 17.40 5.00 -16.59
CA GLY A 255 18.67 4.82 -15.88
C GLY A 255 18.54 4.50 -14.39
N THR A 256 17.33 4.20 -13.89
CA THR A 256 17.13 3.74 -12.51
C THR A 256 16.29 2.47 -12.47
N THR A 257 16.73 1.50 -11.66
CA THR A 257 15.88 0.40 -11.23
C THR A 257 15.01 0.88 -10.08
N THR A 258 13.70 0.72 -10.17
CA THR A 258 12.74 1.19 -9.15
C THR A 258 11.83 0.05 -8.74
N ALA A 259 11.59 -0.09 -7.44
CA ALA A 259 10.65 -1.06 -6.90
C ALA A 259 9.59 -0.39 -6.03
N ASN A 260 8.39 -0.97 -6.00
CA ASN A 260 7.35 -0.65 -5.04
C ASN A 260 6.56 -1.92 -4.68
N MET A 261 6.19 -2.05 -3.41
CA MET A 261 5.30 -3.11 -2.95
C MET A 261 3.84 -2.73 -3.19
N THR A 262 2.98 -3.71 -3.46
CA THR A 262 1.54 -3.50 -3.53
C THR A 262 0.76 -4.72 -3.07
N ILE A 263 -0.48 -4.50 -2.63
CA ILE A 263 -1.46 -5.55 -2.36
C ILE A 263 -2.52 -5.45 -3.45
N VAL A 264 -2.72 -6.54 -4.19
CA VAL A 264 -3.59 -6.56 -5.37
C VAL A 264 -4.54 -7.75 -5.33
N PRO A 265 -5.85 -7.58 -5.63
CA PRO A 265 -6.78 -8.69 -5.79
C PRO A 265 -6.32 -9.64 -6.90
N VAL A 266 -6.63 -10.91 -6.76
CA VAL A 266 -6.36 -11.90 -7.81
C VAL A 266 -7.53 -11.96 -8.81
N GLY A 267 -7.22 -11.98 -10.10
CA GLY A 267 -8.20 -12.15 -11.17
C GLY A 267 -8.87 -13.53 -11.15
N ALA A 268 -10.02 -13.67 -11.81
CA ALA A 268 -10.77 -14.93 -11.84
C ALA A 268 -9.99 -16.09 -12.51
N ASP A 269 -9.01 -15.75 -13.34
CA ASP A 269 -8.06 -16.65 -13.99
C ASP A 269 -6.83 -16.98 -13.13
N GLY A 270 -6.79 -16.48 -11.88
CA GLY A 270 -5.68 -16.71 -10.95
C GLY A 270 -4.44 -15.86 -11.19
N SER A 271 -4.56 -14.78 -11.95
CA SER A 271 -3.43 -13.91 -12.32
C SER A 271 -3.59 -12.47 -11.81
N ILE A 272 -2.53 -11.69 -11.98
CA ILE A 272 -2.54 -10.22 -11.88
C ILE A 272 -2.00 -9.64 -13.18
N SER A 273 -2.41 -8.44 -13.55
CA SER A 273 -1.95 -7.72 -14.73
C SER A 273 -1.05 -6.55 -14.34
N LEU A 274 0.07 -6.40 -15.06
CA LEU A 274 0.97 -5.24 -14.99
C LEU A 274 0.88 -4.47 -16.31
N TYR A 275 0.41 -3.23 -16.26
CA TYR A 275 0.36 -2.36 -17.43
C TYR A 275 1.48 -1.32 -17.42
N LEU A 276 2.36 -1.35 -18.43
CA LEU A 276 3.34 -0.30 -18.70
C LEU A 276 2.73 0.74 -19.64
N ALA A 277 2.69 2.01 -19.22
CA ALA A 277 2.03 3.06 -20.01
C ALA A 277 2.78 3.45 -21.29
N GLY A 278 4.11 3.35 -21.30
CA GLY A 278 4.97 3.75 -22.39
C GLY A 278 6.45 3.43 -22.11
N GLY A 279 7.29 3.54 -23.13
CA GLY A 279 8.70 3.15 -23.06
C GLY A 279 8.89 1.64 -23.16
N ALA A 280 10.08 1.17 -22.81
CA ALA A 280 10.41 -0.24 -22.66
C ALA A 280 11.18 -0.48 -21.36
N GLY A 281 11.26 -1.72 -20.91
CA GLY A 281 12.05 -2.12 -19.74
C GLY A 281 11.73 -3.56 -19.33
N ASP A 282 12.38 -4.04 -18.29
CA ASP A 282 12.14 -5.36 -17.72
C ASP A 282 11.31 -5.28 -16.44
N PHE A 283 10.52 -6.31 -16.17
CA PHE A 283 9.79 -6.48 -14.92
C PHE A 283 10.27 -7.69 -14.14
N VAL A 284 10.45 -7.48 -12.85
CA VAL A 284 10.63 -8.52 -11.85
C VAL A 284 9.48 -8.44 -10.85
N VAL A 285 8.84 -9.57 -10.57
CA VAL A 285 7.73 -9.66 -9.62
C VAL A 285 8.06 -10.72 -8.59
N ASP A 286 8.21 -10.28 -7.35
CA ASP A 286 8.48 -11.15 -6.21
C ASP A 286 7.23 -11.18 -5.30
N VAL A 287 6.76 -12.37 -4.90
CA VAL A 287 5.64 -12.54 -3.96
C VAL A 287 6.14 -12.63 -2.52
N LEU A 288 5.47 -11.90 -1.62
CA LEU A 288 5.79 -11.78 -0.20
C LEU A 288 4.79 -12.52 0.69
N GLY A 289 3.57 -12.74 0.17
CA GLY A 289 2.52 -13.46 0.86
C GLY A 289 1.17 -13.29 0.18
N TRP A 290 0.14 -13.87 0.78
CA TRP A 290 -1.22 -13.85 0.25
C TRP A 290 -2.25 -13.67 1.36
N PHE A 291 -3.42 -13.16 0.98
CA PHE A 291 -4.55 -12.93 1.87
C PHE A 291 -5.69 -13.88 1.51
N ALA A 292 -6.22 -14.60 2.50
CA ALA A 292 -7.49 -15.31 2.37
C ALA A 292 -8.66 -14.32 2.34
N ALA A 293 -9.80 -14.67 1.74
CA ALA A 293 -11.00 -13.84 1.89
C ALA A 293 -11.45 -13.80 3.36
N SER A 294 -11.72 -12.61 3.89
CA SER A 294 -12.09 -12.41 5.30
C SER A 294 -12.98 -11.18 5.45
N PRO A 295 -13.93 -11.15 6.40
CA PRO A 295 -14.73 -9.96 6.68
C PRO A 295 -13.94 -8.87 7.45
N TRP A 296 -12.72 -9.19 7.90
CA TRP A 296 -11.89 -8.32 8.74
C TRP A 296 -10.93 -7.43 7.94
N HIS A 297 -10.86 -7.62 6.62
CA HIS A 297 -10.19 -6.72 5.72
C HIS A 297 -10.91 -6.69 4.38
N THR A 298 -10.62 -5.69 3.57
CA THR A 298 -11.08 -5.64 2.19
C THR A 298 -9.97 -5.08 1.33
N VAL A 299 -9.65 -5.79 0.26
CA VAL A 299 -8.81 -5.28 -0.83
C VAL A 299 -9.72 -4.76 -1.92
N LEU A 300 -9.43 -3.56 -2.41
CA LEU A 300 -10.25 -2.79 -3.33
C LEU A 300 -9.51 -2.61 -4.66
N LEU A 301 -10.28 -2.41 -5.73
CA LEU A 301 -9.72 -1.69 -6.88
C LEU A 301 -9.37 -0.26 -6.43
N PRO A 302 -8.22 0.30 -6.85
CA PRO A 302 -7.80 1.62 -6.40
C PRO A 302 -8.88 2.70 -6.62
N ALA A 303 -9.29 3.37 -5.54
CA ALA A 303 -10.23 4.48 -5.59
C ALA A 303 -9.52 5.79 -5.22
N ARG A 304 -9.62 6.80 -6.08
CA ARG A 304 -8.88 8.06 -5.90
C ARG A 304 -9.55 8.97 -4.88
N LEU A 305 -8.87 9.22 -3.76
CA LEU A 305 -9.33 10.09 -2.67
C LEU A 305 -8.83 11.52 -2.80
N VAL A 306 -7.64 11.71 -3.40
CA VAL A 306 -7.00 13.01 -3.60
C VAL A 306 -6.31 13.02 -4.96
N ASP A 307 -6.47 14.10 -5.70
CA ASP A 307 -5.65 14.40 -6.88
C ASP A 307 -5.51 15.91 -7.02
N THR A 308 -4.37 16.44 -6.62
CA THR A 308 -4.21 17.90 -6.60
C THR A 308 -3.80 18.48 -7.95
N ARG A 309 -3.65 17.64 -8.99
CA ARG A 309 -3.27 18.05 -10.35
C ARG A 309 -4.46 18.67 -11.07
N ALA A 310 -4.19 19.58 -12.01
CA ALA A 310 -5.24 20.19 -12.83
C ALA A 310 -5.96 19.14 -13.70
N ALA A 311 -7.27 19.34 -13.93
CA ALA A 311 -8.12 18.49 -14.75
C ALA A 311 -8.10 17.00 -14.33
N SER A 312 -7.90 16.76 -13.03
CA SER A 312 -8.01 15.44 -12.42
C SER A 312 -9.46 15.16 -11.97
N SER A 313 -9.76 13.93 -11.57
CA SER A 313 -11.04 13.58 -10.94
C SER A 313 -10.81 12.68 -9.73
N THR A 314 -11.52 12.92 -8.63
CA THR A 314 -11.56 12.01 -7.48
C THR A 314 -12.89 11.28 -7.42
N THR A 315 -12.98 10.22 -6.60
CA THR A 315 -14.16 9.35 -6.54
C THR A 315 -15.45 10.07 -6.12
N ASP A 316 -15.33 11.24 -5.50
CA ASP A 316 -16.43 12.03 -4.93
C ASP A 316 -16.27 13.54 -5.17
N GLY A 317 -15.37 13.94 -6.08
CA GLY A 317 -15.05 15.33 -6.40
C GLY A 317 -14.35 16.11 -5.28
N ARG A 318 -14.05 15.50 -4.13
CA ARG A 318 -13.32 16.16 -3.03
C ARG A 318 -11.82 16.10 -3.27
N PHE A 319 -11.11 17.18 -2.94
CA PHE A 319 -9.67 17.34 -3.16
C PHE A 319 -9.23 17.13 -4.62
N GLU A 320 -10.14 17.34 -5.56
CA GLU A 320 -9.87 17.36 -7.00
C GLU A 320 -9.27 18.71 -7.39
N SER A 321 -8.21 18.69 -8.21
CA SER A 321 -7.59 19.88 -8.79
C SER A 321 -7.30 21.01 -7.78
N SER A 322 -6.96 20.64 -6.53
CA SER A 322 -6.74 21.59 -5.43
C SER A 322 -5.41 22.35 -5.48
N GLY A 323 -4.56 22.02 -6.46
CA GLY A 323 -3.28 22.69 -6.71
C GLY A 323 -2.09 22.10 -5.95
N ALA A 324 -0.89 22.44 -6.39
CA ALA A 324 0.34 21.95 -5.78
C ALA A 324 0.45 22.41 -4.32
N MET A 325 0.71 21.45 -3.44
CA MET A 325 0.95 21.67 -2.02
C MET A 325 2.34 22.28 -1.83
N ARG A 326 2.48 23.13 -0.80
CA ARG A 326 3.79 23.66 -0.40
C ARG A 326 4.49 22.68 0.55
N GLY A 327 5.81 22.59 0.47
CA GLY A 327 6.62 21.95 1.48
C GLY A 327 6.41 22.60 2.85
N GLY A 328 6.49 21.79 3.90
CA GLY A 328 6.16 22.17 5.26
C GLY A 328 4.66 22.17 5.58
N SER A 329 3.79 21.91 4.60
CA SER A 329 2.33 21.81 4.82
C SER A 329 1.87 20.38 5.11
N GLU A 330 0.67 20.31 5.67
CA GLU A 330 -0.02 19.06 5.98
C GLU A 330 -1.42 19.06 5.36
N LEU A 331 -1.81 17.93 4.78
CA LEU A 331 -3.14 17.68 4.26
C LEU A 331 -3.84 16.63 5.13
N HIS A 332 -5.01 16.98 5.65
CA HIS A 332 -5.86 16.03 6.39
C HIS A 332 -6.93 15.46 5.47
N VAL A 333 -6.85 14.16 5.20
CA VAL A 333 -7.71 13.46 4.25
C VAL A 333 -8.70 12.60 5.02
N MET A 334 -9.99 12.89 4.89
CA MET A 334 -11.03 11.95 5.31
C MET A 334 -10.91 10.69 4.48
N VAL A 335 -10.80 9.54 5.14
CA VAL A 335 -10.74 8.22 4.49
C VAL A 335 -11.97 7.39 4.83
N ALA A 336 -12.49 7.51 6.07
CA ALA A 336 -13.70 6.83 6.46
C ALA A 336 -14.90 7.27 5.60
N GLY A 337 -15.68 6.30 5.13
CA GLY A 337 -16.84 6.52 4.28
C GLY A 337 -16.53 6.95 2.84
N ARG A 338 -15.29 6.82 2.37
CA ARG A 338 -14.88 7.21 1.01
C ARG A 338 -14.17 6.07 0.29
N GLY A 339 -14.35 6.00 -1.04
CA GLY A 339 -13.59 5.10 -1.91
C GLY A 339 -13.70 3.61 -1.54
N GLY A 340 -14.81 3.17 -0.94
CA GLY A 340 -14.99 1.78 -0.49
C GLY A 340 -14.58 1.49 0.95
N VAL A 341 -14.05 2.47 1.69
CA VAL A 341 -13.80 2.38 3.13
C VAL A 341 -15.11 2.63 3.90
N PRO A 342 -15.48 1.77 4.87
CA PRO A 342 -16.63 2.01 5.75
C PRO A 342 -16.55 3.35 6.49
N SER A 343 -17.70 3.94 6.82
CA SER A 343 -17.77 5.16 7.64
C SER A 343 -17.36 4.94 9.09
N THR A 344 -17.40 3.68 9.55
CA THR A 344 -17.02 3.23 10.90
C THR A 344 -16.44 1.82 10.82
N GLY A 345 -15.58 1.44 11.76
CA GLY A 345 -15.07 0.07 11.86
C GLY A 345 -13.80 -0.21 11.07
N ALA A 346 -13.32 0.73 10.24
CA ALA A 346 -12.03 0.64 9.57
C ALA A 346 -10.94 1.25 10.47
N GLY A 347 -10.03 0.42 10.98
CA GLY A 347 -8.96 0.84 11.89
C GLY A 347 -7.66 1.19 11.18
N THR A 348 -7.41 0.61 10.01
CA THR A 348 -6.23 0.88 9.18
C THR A 348 -6.65 0.94 7.72
N VAL A 349 -6.07 1.85 6.95
CA VAL A 349 -6.21 1.91 5.49
C VAL A 349 -4.90 1.58 4.78
N VAL A 350 -5.03 0.97 3.60
CA VAL A 350 -3.94 0.75 2.66
C VAL A 350 -4.09 1.78 1.55
N LEU A 351 -3.10 2.64 1.40
CA LEU A 351 -3.07 3.73 0.42
C LEU A 351 -1.89 3.54 -0.52
N ASN A 352 -2.04 4.01 -1.75
CA ASN A 352 -0.93 4.29 -2.65
C ASN A 352 -0.82 5.81 -2.74
N VAL A 353 0.31 6.34 -2.27
CA VAL A 353 0.56 7.78 -2.24
C VAL A 353 1.60 8.10 -3.29
N THR A 354 1.26 9.00 -4.20
CA THR A 354 2.15 9.46 -5.28
C THR A 354 2.42 10.95 -5.14
N VAL A 355 3.70 11.32 -5.07
CA VAL A 355 4.15 12.70 -5.26
C VAL A 355 4.37 12.93 -6.74
N VAL A 356 3.82 14.02 -7.27
CA VAL A 356 3.88 14.37 -8.69
C VAL A 356 4.50 15.75 -8.87
N ASP A 357 5.43 15.87 -9.82
CA ASP A 357 6.15 17.09 -10.19
C ASP A 357 6.73 17.87 -8.99
N PRO A 358 7.48 17.22 -8.08
CA PRO A 358 8.10 17.92 -6.97
C PRO A 358 9.16 18.92 -7.47
N THR A 359 9.11 20.17 -7.01
CA THR A 359 10.07 21.19 -7.44
C THR A 359 11.44 21.07 -6.76
N GLU A 360 11.50 20.36 -5.63
CA GLU A 360 12.70 20.10 -4.83
C GLU A 360 12.62 18.67 -4.29
N ALA A 361 13.76 18.12 -3.86
CA ALA A 361 13.75 16.86 -3.14
C ALA A 361 12.95 16.99 -1.83
N LEU A 362 12.06 16.04 -1.58
CA LEU A 362 11.20 16.02 -0.40
C LEU A 362 10.89 14.59 0.04
N TYR A 363 10.32 14.46 1.23
CA TYR A 363 9.72 13.23 1.70
C TYR A 363 8.28 13.48 2.16
N VAL A 364 7.49 12.40 2.19
CA VAL A 364 6.13 12.40 2.72
C VAL A 364 6.06 11.55 3.97
N THR A 365 5.37 12.04 4.99
CA THR A 365 5.01 11.28 6.20
C THR A 365 3.49 11.20 6.29
N VAL A 366 2.96 9.99 6.38
CA VAL A 366 1.53 9.69 6.52
C VAL A 366 1.30 9.05 7.88
N TYR A 367 0.33 9.54 8.63
CA TYR A 367 0.07 9.12 10.00
C TYR A 367 -1.41 9.33 10.37
N PRO A 368 -1.93 8.63 11.40
CA PRO A 368 -3.28 8.88 11.90
C PRO A 368 -3.43 10.34 12.35
N SER A 369 -4.51 10.99 11.93
CA SER A 369 -4.86 12.33 12.43
C SER A 369 -5.05 12.31 13.96
N GLY A 370 -4.69 13.42 14.60
CA GLY A 370 -4.72 13.54 16.07
C GLY A 370 -3.54 12.88 16.80
N ALA A 371 -2.68 12.14 16.09
CA ALA A 371 -1.40 11.66 16.63
C ALA A 371 -0.26 12.66 16.32
N PRO A 372 0.82 12.69 17.14
CA PRO A 372 2.01 13.44 16.79
C PRO A 372 2.65 12.87 15.51
N ARG A 373 3.18 13.75 14.66
CA ARG A 373 3.87 13.34 13.43
C ARG A 373 5.10 12.49 13.76
N PRO A 374 5.23 11.26 13.22
CA PRO A 374 6.39 10.42 13.42
C PRO A 374 7.60 10.90 12.60
N LEU A 375 8.78 10.36 12.89
CA LEU A 375 10.01 10.62 12.12
C LEU A 375 10.10 9.79 10.83
N ALA A 376 9.22 8.81 10.65
CA ALA A 376 9.16 7.94 9.48
C ALA A 376 8.82 8.73 8.22
N SER A 377 9.55 8.50 7.13
CA SER A 377 9.13 8.90 5.79
C SER A 377 8.53 7.70 5.08
N ASN A 378 7.33 7.84 4.52
CA ASN A 378 6.73 6.80 3.69
C ASN A 378 7.30 6.83 2.28
N LEU A 379 7.59 7.99 1.71
CA LEU A 379 8.18 8.07 0.37
C LEU A 379 9.18 9.23 0.30
N ASN A 380 10.20 9.10 -0.54
CA ASN A 380 11.20 10.14 -0.78
C ASN A 380 11.23 10.41 -2.29
N ALA A 381 10.95 11.65 -2.69
CA ALA A 381 10.86 12.04 -4.09
C ALA A 381 11.96 13.05 -4.42
N GLY A 382 12.70 12.81 -5.50
CA GLY A 382 13.66 13.77 -6.05
C GLY A 382 12.97 14.82 -6.92
N ALA A 383 13.59 16.00 -7.08
CA ALA A 383 13.03 17.06 -7.92
C ALA A 383 12.72 16.55 -9.36
N GLY A 384 11.53 16.87 -9.85
CA GLY A 384 11.02 16.47 -11.17
C GLY A 384 10.70 14.99 -11.33
N ARG A 385 10.82 14.17 -10.27
CA ARG A 385 10.55 12.72 -10.33
C ARG A 385 9.27 12.38 -9.60
N ASN A 386 8.31 11.84 -10.35
CA ASN A 386 7.10 11.28 -9.76
C ASN A 386 7.46 10.03 -8.96
N THR A 387 6.95 9.88 -7.75
CA THR A 387 7.31 8.75 -6.89
C THR A 387 6.10 8.27 -6.12
N ALA A 388 5.80 6.98 -6.24
CA ALA A 388 4.74 6.30 -5.51
C ALA A 388 5.33 5.35 -4.47
N ASN A 389 4.67 5.21 -3.33
CA ASN A 389 4.89 4.11 -2.40
C ASN A 389 3.56 3.66 -1.77
N LEU A 390 3.47 2.38 -1.41
CA LEU A 390 2.39 1.87 -0.58
C LEU A 390 2.52 2.37 0.87
N VAL A 391 1.40 2.74 1.46
CA VAL A 391 1.29 3.22 2.84
C VAL A 391 0.21 2.42 3.55
N ILE A 392 0.57 1.75 4.63
CA ILE A 392 -0.38 1.10 5.55
C ILE A 392 -0.38 1.94 6.83
N VAL A 393 -1.52 2.53 7.17
CA VAL A 393 -1.60 3.54 8.22
C VAL A 393 -2.91 3.42 9.02
N PRO A 394 -2.85 3.50 10.37
CA PRO A 394 -4.05 3.61 11.17
C PRO A 394 -4.90 4.83 10.81
N VAL A 395 -6.21 4.71 10.97
CA VAL A 395 -7.14 5.82 10.82
C VAL A 395 -7.27 6.54 12.16
N GLY A 396 -7.21 7.88 12.14
CA GLY A 396 -7.43 8.68 13.33
C GLY A 396 -8.89 8.60 13.83
N PRO A 397 -9.16 8.99 15.09
CA PRO A 397 -10.50 8.89 15.69
C PRO A 397 -11.57 9.73 14.97
N ASP A 398 -11.17 10.71 14.16
CA ASP A 398 -12.02 11.53 13.31
C ASP A 398 -12.21 10.96 11.89
N GLY A 399 -11.75 9.73 11.63
CA GLY A 399 -11.89 9.05 10.34
C GLY A 399 -10.89 9.51 9.27
N ARG A 400 -9.83 10.23 9.67
CA ARG A 400 -8.87 10.85 8.74
C ARG A 400 -7.48 10.23 8.86
N VAL A 401 -6.66 10.57 7.87
CA VAL A 401 -5.20 10.47 7.92
C VAL A 401 -4.59 11.84 7.65
N SER A 402 -3.41 12.06 8.21
CA SER A 402 -2.59 13.24 8.01
C SER A 402 -1.46 12.93 7.03
N ILE A 403 -1.22 13.81 6.05
CA ILE A 403 -0.17 13.69 5.05
C ILE A 403 0.70 14.95 5.08
N PHE A 404 1.93 14.82 5.58
CA PHE A 404 2.90 15.90 5.63
C PHE A 404 3.87 15.84 4.46
N LEU A 405 4.12 16.99 3.81
CA LEU A 405 5.18 17.16 2.81
C LEU A 405 6.35 17.93 3.42
N SER A 406 7.57 17.38 3.34
CA SER A 406 8.77 18.07 3.81
C SER A 406 9.29 19.13 2.81
N GLY A 407 10.36 19.83 3.19
CA GLY A 407 11.11 20.73 2.30
C GLY A 407 10.48 22.11 2.11
N GLY A 408 11.09 22.93 1.24
CA GLY A 408 10.63 24.28 0.92
C GLY A 408 9.91 24.40 -0.43
N GLY A 409 10.05 23.39 -1.30
CA GLY A 409 9.46 23.33 -2.63
C GLY A 409 7.94 23.13 -2.67
N ARG A 410 7.45 22.63 -3.80
CA ARG A 410 6.04 22.29 -4.04
C ARG A 410 5.92 20.95 -4.72
N ALA A 411 4.80 20.27 -4.55
CA ALA A 411 4.46 19.11 -5.34
C ALA A 411 2.95 18.89 -5.41
N HIS A 412 2.50 18.16 -6.41
CA HIS A 412 1.18 17.58 -6.43
C HIS A 412 1.13 16.27 -5.66
N LEU A 413 -0.06 15.92 -5.17
CA LEU A 413 -0.30 14.69 -4.43
C LEU A 413 -1.46 13.92 -5.09
N VAL A 414 -1.26 12.62 -5.28
CA VAL A 414 -2.31 11.68 -5.64
C VAL A 414 -2.38 10.62 -4.55
N VAL A 415 -3.59 10.37 -4.04
CA VAL A 415 -3.82 9.36 -2.99
C VAL A 415 -4.95 8.46 -3.44
N ASP A 416 -4.63 7.19 -3.67
CA ASP A 416 -5.59 6.15 -3.99
C ASP A 416 -5.72 5.20 -2.78
N VAL A 417 -6.94 4.80 -2.42
CA VAL A 417 -7.18 3.75 -1.41
C VAL A 417 -7.30 2.39 -2.08
N LEU A 418 -6.53 1.42 -1.56
CA LEU A 418 -6.42 0.05 -2.08
C LEU A 418 -7.09 -0.96 -1.15
N GLY A 419 -7.46 -0.57 0.06
CA GLY A 419 -8.08 -1.47 1.01
C GLY A 419 -8.09 -0.92 2.43
N TRP A 420 -8.65 -1.72 3.33
CA TRP A 420 -8.71 -1.41 4.76
C TRP A 420 -8.75 -2.67 5.61
N PHE A 421 -8.32 -2.55 6.86
CA PHE A 421 -8.42 -3.56 7.91
C PHE A 421 -9.35 -3.06 9.02
N ALA A 422 -10.16 -3.96 9.56
CA ALA A 422 -11.10 -3.65 10.63
C ALA A 422 -10.37 -3.19 11.91
N ASP A 423 -10.96 -2.28 12.66
CA ASP A 423 -10.41 -1.86 13.97
C ASP A 423 -10.58 -2.96 15.04
N ASP A 424 -9.79 -2.86 16.12
CA ASP A 424 -9.74 -3.88 17.19
C ASP A 424 -11.02 -4.05 18.03
N GLY A 425 -12.03 -3.20 17.83
CA GLY A 425 -13.33 -3.25 18.52
C GLY A 425 -14.53 -3.54 17.61
N ALA A 426 -14.35 -3.50 16.29
CA ALA A 426 -15.43 -3.59 15.34
C ALA A 426 -15.96 -5.02 15.25
N ALA A 427 -17.28 -5.15 15.29
CA ALA A 427 -17.96 -6.29 14.70
C ALA A 427 -17.66 -6.29 13.18
N PRO A 428 -17.61 -7.46 12.52
CA PRO A 428 -17.35 -7.49 11.09
C PRO A 428 -18.47 -6.69 10.41
N PRO A 429 -18.13 -5.75 9.49
CA PRO A 429 -19.14 -4.91 8.89
C PRO A 429 -20.15 -5.78 8.15
N THR A 430 -21.43 -5.53 8.40
CA THR A 430 -22.50 -6.20 7.67
C THR A 430 -22.56 -5.57 6.28
N THR A 431 -22.19 -6.34 5.26
CA THR A 431 -22.46 -5.97 3.88
C THR A 431 -23.98 -5.96 3.68
N SER A 432 -24.58 -4.77 3.68
CA SER A 432 -25.93 -4.58 3.17
C SER A 432 -25.89 -4.69 1.65
N THR A 433 -25.84 -5.92 1.13
CA THR A 433 -26.29 -6.17 -0.24
C THR A 433 -27.77 -5.86 -0.27
N THR A 434 -28.13 -4.67 -0.75
CA THR A 434 -29.51 -4.40 -1.16
C THR A 434 -29.74 -5.20 -2.43
N THR A 435 -30.10 -6.48 -2.28
CA THR A 435 -30.66 -7.26 -3.37
C THR A 435 -32.04 -6.67 -3.63
N THR A 436 -32.17 -5.81 -4.62
CA THR A 436 -33.49 -5.45 -5.16
C THR A 436 -34.02 -6.69 -5.86
N SER A 437 -34.65 -7.58 -5.09
CA SER A 437 -35.47 -8.66 -5.64
C SER A 437 -36.70 -8.01 -6.26
N THR A 438 -36.66 -7.74 -7.56
CA THR A 438 -37.88 -7.58 -8.34
C THR A 438 -38.59 -8.92 -8.38
N THR A 439 -39.46 -9.17 -7.40
CA THR A 439 -40.43 -10.25 -7.46
C THR A 439 -41.42 -9.92 -8.56
N THR A 440 -41.19 -10.42 -9.77
CA THR A 440 -42.23 -10.51 -10.78
C THR A 440 -43.18 -11.64 -10.36
N THR A 441 -44.25 -11.28 -9.67
CA THR A 441 -45.35 -12.21 -9.35
C THR A 441 -46.03 -12.62 -10.66
N PRO A 442 -46.11 -13.92 -11.00
CA PRO A 442 -46.89 -14.37 -12.15
C PRO A 442 -48.37 -14.10 -11.88
N SER A 443 -49.02 -13.35 -12.77
CA SER A 443 -50.47 -13.17 -12.73
C SER A 443 -51.15 -14.48 -13.14
N SER A 444 -51.80 -15.15 -12.20
CA SER A 444 -52.80 -16.18 -12.51
C SER A 444 -54.20 -15.61 -12.28
N THR A 445 -54.97 -15.56 -13.37
CA THR A 445 -56.38 -15.20 -13.40
C THR A 445 -57.25 -16.45 -13.35
N THR A 446 -58.05 -16.63 -12.29
CA THR A 446 -59.39 -17.29 -12.33
C THR A 446 -60.13 -17.04 -10.99
N PRO A 447 -61.48 -17.16 -10.92
CA PRO A 447 -62.36 -16.05 -10.60
C PRO A 447 -62.93 -16.07 -9.17
N SER A 448 -63.44 -14.91 -8.78
CA SER A 448 -64.02 -14.56 -7.49
C SER A 448 -65.14 -15.50 -7.00
N SER A 449 -65.10 -15.83 -5.71
CA SER A 449 -66.31 -16.04 -4.91
C SER A 449 -66.35 -15.04 -3.76
N THR A 450 -67.34 -14.17 -3.79
CA THR A 450 -67.64 -13.11 -2.83
C THR A 450 -68.14 -13.68 -1.51
N THR A 451 -67.52 -13.30 -0.39
CA THR A 451 -68.19 -13.26 0.91
C THR A 451 -67.86 -11.93 1.58
N VAL A 452 -68.87 -11.07 1.66
CA VAL A 452 -68.87 -9.81 2.40
C VAL A 452 -69.17 -10.13 3.87
N THR A 453 -68.29 -9.72 4.78
CA THR A 453 -68.68 -9.46 6.16
C THR A 453 -67.99 -8.19 6.65
N SER A 454 -68.79 -7.14 6.81
CA SER A 454 -68.44 -5.86 7.40
C SER A 454 -68.52 -5.91 8.92
N THR A 455 -67.52 -5.40 9.62
CA THR A 455 -67.72 -4.80 10.95
C THR A 455 -66.75 -3.63 11.17
N SER A 456 -67.35 -2.49 11.41
CA SER A 456 -66.83 -1.20 11.87
C SER A 456 -66.08 -1.26 13.20
N SER A 457 -65.13 -0.36 13.44
CA SER A 457 -65.36 0.82 14.31
C SER A 457 -64.06 1.51 14.78
N SER A 458 -64.16 2.85 14.89
CA SER A 458 -63.51 3.72 15.87
C SER A 458 -62.04 4.14 15.66
N ALA A 459 -61.87 5.34 15.09
CA ALA A 459 -60.78 6.26 15.42
C ALA A 459 -61.10 7.05 16.70
N PRO A 460 -60.10 7.68 17.33
CA PRO A 460 -60.24 9.12 17.60
C PRO A 460 -59.01 9.96 17.17
N THR A 461 -59.34 11.15 16.68
CA THR A 461 -58.59 12.42 16.56
C THR A 461 -57.96 12.86 17.91
N SER A 462 -56.96 13.73 18.08
CA SER A 462 -56.24 14.78 17.34
C SER A 462 -54.88 15.00 18.06
N THR A 463 -53.80 15.64 17.57
CA THR A 463 -53.62 17.08 17.27
C THR A 463 -52.17 17.34 16.78
N SER A 464 -52.04 18.15 15.72
CA SER A 464 -50.98 19.07 15.21
C SER A 464 -49.59 19.12 15.86
N ALA A 465 -48.44 19.43 15.22
CA ALA A 465 -48.06 20.02 13.93
C ALA A 465 -46.58 19.62 13.65
N SER A 466 -46.08 19.53 12.42
CA SER A 466 -45.56 20.68 11.68
C SER A 466 -45.08 20.27 10.27
N THR A 467 -45.25 21.23 9.38
CA THR A 467 -45.12 21.20 7.93
C THR A 467 -43.65 21.23 7.48
N SER A 468 -43.31 20.46 6.43
CA SER A 468 -42.51 21.00 5.32
C SER A 468 -42.76 20.19 4.04
N THR A 469 -43.18 20.94 3.04
CA THR A 469 -43.52 20.65 1.65
C THR A 469 -42.39 20.04 0.85
N SER A 470 -42.67 19.00 0.06
CA SER A 470 -41.98 18.72 -1.20
C SER A 470 -43.00 18.68 -2.34
N THR A 471 -42.88 19.67 -3.22
CA THR A 471 -43.63 19.79 -4.46
C THR A 471 -43.06 18.81 -5.49
N THR A 472 -43.92 17.98 -6.04
CA THR A 472 -43.67 17.15 -7.23
C THR A 472 -43.92 18.01 -8.47
N SER A 473 -43.00 18.03 -9.43
CA SER A 473 -43.27 18.49 -10.79
C SER A 473 -42.33 17.79 -11.79
N SER A 474 -42.91 16.78 -12.44
CA SER A 474 -42.73 16.33 -13.83
C SER A 474 -41.70 17.03 -14.71
N SER A 475 -40.75 16.24 -15.24
CA SER A 475 -39.97 16.57 -16.43
C SER A 475 -40.62 15.97 -17.67
N THR A 476 -40.93 16.82 -18.64
CA THR A 476 -41.37 16.48 -20.00
C THR A 476 -40.17 16.25 -20.91
N THR A 477 -40.25 15.17 -21.68
CA THR A 477 -39.37 14.80 -22.79
C THR A 477 -39.51 15.80 -23.94
N SER A 478 -38.41 16.15 -24.60
CA SER A 478 -38.43 16.75 -25.94
C SER A 478 -37.20 16.30 -26.74
N THR A 479 -37.44 15.36 -27.63
CA THR A 479 -36.61 14.91 -28.74
C THR A 479 -36.73 15.90 -29.90
N THR A 480 -35.60 16.33 -30.48
CA THR A 480 -35.51 16.64 -31.92
C THR A 480 -34.05 16.65 -32.39
N THR A 481 -33.74 15.79 -33.34
CA THR A 481 -32.78 16.03 -34.44
C THR A 481 -33.61 15.91 -35.74
N PRO A 482 -33.23 16.54 -36.87
CA PRO A 482 -32.30 15.83 -37.77
C PRO A 482 -31.38 16.73 -38.64
N SER A 483 -30.24 16.14 -39.07
CA SER A 483 -29.60 16.18 -40.42
C SER A 483 -29.19 17.54 -41.06
N THR A 484 -28.13 17.75 -41.85
CA THR A 484 -27.07 16.94 -42.52
C THR A 484 -26.12 17.92 -43.27
N THR A 485 -24.84 17.55 -43.37
CA THR A 485 -23.89 17.72 -44.53
C THR A 485 -23.60 19.12 -45.11
N THR A 486 -22.32 19.55 -45.08
CA THR A 486 -21.41 19.72 -46.24
C THR A 486 -20.18 20.59 -45.89
N THR A 487 -18.99 20.09 -46.22
CA THR A 487 -17.76 20.86 -46.45
C THR A 487 -17.71 21.18 -47.95
N PRO A 488 -17.16 22.34 -48.38
CA PRO A 488 -15.81 22.29 -48.96
C PRO A 488 -14.92 23.50 -48.62
N SER A 489 -13.63 23.26 -48.85
CA SER A 489 -12.45 24.15 -48.79
C SER A 489 -12.56 25.49 -49.54
N THR A 490 -11.85 26.53 -49.07
CA THR A 490 -10.88 27.30 -49.88
C THR A 490 -9.95 28.18 -49.02
N THR A 491 -8.70 28.20 -49.49
CA THR A 491 -7.52 29.02 -49.21
C THR A 491 -7.72 30.54 -49.33
N SER A 492 -7.09 31.34 -48.47
CA SER A 492 -6.34 32.55 -48.86
C SER A 492 -5.54 33.18 -47.71
N THR A 493 -4.29 33.50 -48.05
CA THR A 493 -3.18 34.21 -47.38
C THR A 493 -3.36 35.72 -47.16
N SER A 494 -2.74 36.24 -46.08
CA SER A 494 -1.91 37.47 -46.03
C SER A 494 -1.36 37.66 -44.59
N SER A 495 -0.09 37.39 -44.26
CA SER A 495 1.12 38.23 -44.38
C SER A 495 1.14 39.54 -43.56
N SER A 496 1.97 39.58 -42.51
CA SER A 496 2.77 40.76 -42.15
C SER A 496 4.04 40.34 -41.39
N THR A 497 5.17 40.51 -42.06
CA THR A 497 6.56 40.42 -41.61
C THR A 497 6.99 41.67 -40.86
N THR A 498 7.82 41.54 -39.81
CA THR A 498 8.94 42.47 -39.58
C THR A 498 10.08 41.73 -38.85
N SER A 499 11.29 41.98 -39.32
CA SER A 499 12.54 41.26 -39.16
C SER A 499 13.49 41.93 -38.13
N MET A 500 14.26 41.10 -37.40
CA MET A 500 15.73 41.13 -37.12
C MET A 500 16.43 42.49 -36.79
N PRO A 501 17.46 42.53 -35.90
CA PRO A 501 18.75 41.94 -36.28
C PRO A 501 19.58 41.24 -35.20
N THR A 502 20.43 40.34 -35.71
CA THR A 502 21.65 39.79 -35.14
C THR A 502 22.79 40.82 -35.14
N SER A 503 23.68 40.73 -34.15
CA SER A 503 25.01 41.35 -34.22
C SER A 503 26.09 40.37 -33.74
N THR A 504 26.96 40.00 -34.67
CA THR A 504 28.30 39.43 -34.48
C THR A 504 29.30 40.49 -33.99
N SER A 505 30.26 40.10 -33.16
CA SER A 505 31.56 40.78 -33.05
C SER A 505 32.70 39.75 -32.93
N THR A 506 33.77 40.02 -33.68
CA THR A 506 34.95 39.21 -33.98
C THR A 506 36.12 39.34 -32.98
N SER A 507 36.87 38.24 -32.86
CA SER A 507 38.34 38.08 -32.78
C SER A 507 39.19 38.68 -31.63
N SER A 508 39.94 37.82 -30.95
CA SER A 508 41.43 37.86 -30.92
C SER A 508 42.06 36.56 -30.41
N THR A 509 42.99 36.03 -31.20
CA THR A 509 44.00 34.99 -30.98
C THR A 509 44.89 35.21 -29.75
N THR A 510 45.33 34.14 -29.07
CA THR A 510 46.74 33.78 -28.84
C THR A 510 46.85 32.32 -28.38
N SER A 511 47.69 31.58 -29.10
CA SER A 511 48.16 30.21 -28.87
C SER A 511 49.33 30.15 -27.89
N THR A 512 49.42 29.13 -27.05
CA THR A 512 50.65 28.31 -26.87
C THR A 512 50.34 26.97 -26.20
N THR A 513 50.63 25.91 -26.92
CA THR A 513 50.84 24.52 -26.50
C THR A 513 52.12 24.32 -25.69
N SER A 514 52.11 23.43 -24.70
CA SER A 514 53.21 22.48 -24.48
C SER A 514 52.76 21.27 -23.65
N THR A 515 52.72 20.12 -24.30
CA THR A 515 52.73 18.75 -23.78
C THR A 515 54.08 18.37 -23.18
N THR A 516 54.10 17.58 -22.09
CA THR A 516 54.99 16.40 -21.93
C THR A 516 54.52 15.48 -20.80
N SER A 517 54.58 14.18 -21.07
CA SER A 517 54.21 12.99 -20.29
C SER A 517 55.28 12.56 -19.25
N PRO A 518 55.04 11.50 -18.43
CA PRO A 518 55.66 11.32 -17.11
C PRO A 518 56.88 10.38 -17.11
N THR A 519 57.67 10.42 -16.03
CA THR A 519 58.70 9.43 -15.70
C THR A 519 58.48 8.85 -14.31
N THR A 520 58.37 7.52 -14.27
CA THR A 520 58.53 6.61 -13.15
C THR A 520 59.93 6.67 -12.53
N SER A 521 60.03 6.53 -11.20
CA SER A 521 61.20 5.95 -10.54
C SER A 521 60.81 5.23 -9.24
N THR A 522 61.09 3.93 -9.24
CA THR A 522 61.23 3.02 -8.10
C THR A 522 62.31 3.46 -7.11
N SER A 523 62.10 3.18 -5.82
CA SER A 523 63.17 2.99 -4.84
C SER A 523 62.69 2.13 -3.67
N THR A 524 63.22 0.92 -3.59
CA THR A 524 63.29 0.06 -2.40
C THR A 524 64.31 0.60 -1.39
N THR A 525 63.89 0.79 -0.15
CA THR A 525 64.42 0.18 1.10
C THR A 525 63.53 0.58 2.26
#